data_AF-A0A3N9VVZ3-F1
#
_entry.id   AF-A0A3N9VVZ3-F1
#
_cell.length_a   1.000
_cell.length_b   1.000
_cell.length_c   1.000
_cell.angle_alpha   90.00
_cell.angle_beta   90.00
_cell.angle_gamma   90.00
#
_symmetry.space_group_name_H-M   'P 1'
#
loop_
_entity.id
_entity.type
_entity.pdbx_description
1 polymer ?
#
loop_
_entity_poly.entity_id
_entity_poly.type
_entity_poly.pdbx_seq_one_letter_code
_entity_poly.pdbx_strand_id
1 'polypeptide(L)'
;MKRFDFKLKESFLAIDKELIIVFLLVVITAIIFFFVSNQRAFLNFFYLPVLLGAYFYGRRYATLAALFSMILICTVAYVYPATFGFAGNHSLDRWLDIGTWGGFLLITGYFMGLLYEKKEEARKDIRRTYHGVIEMLSLLIDSVDQHTHSHSYRVSVLAEKIAQRMGCSEEERENIRIAALLHDLGKIGVSREVLTKVGSLTAADREHLKAHTQKAVSLLKPLGGRVTELLPLILGHHEKYDGNGYHSLVGEDIPLGARIIAVADVYDALTSDRPYRKALPPFFAKNEILTNAGTHFDPRVVKAFEAIFPTFDQESMVLPRMQHG
;
A
#
# COMPACT_ATOMS: atom_id res chain seq x y z
N MET A 1 -0.36 -19.63 37.56
CA MET A 1 0.03 -18.23 37.89
C MET A 1 1.26 -17.75 37.09
N LYS A 2 1.40 -18.10 35.79
CA LYS A 2 2.55 -17.72 34.93
C LYS A 2 2.15 -17.15 33.56
N ARG A 3 0.84 -17.02 33.28
CA ARG A 3 0.31 -16.63 31.96
C ARG A 3 -0.09 -15.15 31.84
N PHE A 4 -0.11 -14.43 32.95
CA PHE A 4 -0.48 -13.01 33.00
C PHE A 4 0.72 -12.07 32.83
N ASP A 5 1.93 -12.54 33.18
CA ASP A 5 3.15 -11.74 33.19
C ASP A 5 3.76 -11.55 31.78
N PHE A 6 3.42 -12.42 30.82
CA PHE A 6 3.93 -12.33 29.45
C PHE A 6 3.24 -11.22 28.63
N LYS A 7 1.95 -10.96 28.88
CA LYS A 7 1.19 -9.90 28.19
C LYS A 7 1.53 -8.48 28.66
N LEU A 8 1.99 -8.33 29.91
CA LEU A 8 2.42 -7.03 30.43
C LEU A 8 3.78 -6.60 29.88
N LYS A 9 4.65 -7.57 29.57
CA LYS A 9 6.00 -7.29 29.05
C LYS A 9 6.02 -6.91 27.56
N GLU A 10 5.09 -7.43 26.75
CA GLU A 10 4.97 -7.03 25.33
C GLU A 10 4.28 -5.67 25.13
N SER A 11 3.42 -5.25 26.06
CA SER A 11 2.78 -3.92 26.02
C SER A 11 3.75 -2.76 26.30
N PHE A 12 4.79 -3.00 27.11
CA PHE A 12 5.79 -1.98 27.47
C PHE A 12 6.96 -1.86 26.50
N LEU A 13 7.13 -2.80 25.55
CA LEU A 13 8.27 -2.84 24.63
C LEU A 13 7.95 -2.49 23.17
N ALA A 14 6.70 -2.12 22.88
CA ALA A 14 6.32 -1.52 21.61
C ALA A 14 6.28 0.00 21.76
N ILE A 15 7.36 0.61 22.26
CA ILE A 15 7.50 2.05 22.19
C ILE A 15 7.81 2.37 20.72
N ASP A 16 6.88 3.06 20.05
CA ASP A 16 7.05 3.49 18.67
C ASP A 16 8.39 4.24 18.52
N LYS A 17 9.19 3.84 17.53
CA LYS A 17 10.55 4.38 17.33
C LYS A 17 10.51 5.90 17.15
N GLU A 18 9.47 6.39 16.50
CA GLU A 18 9.23 7.80 16.22
C GLU A 18 8.91 8.59 17.52
N LEU A 19 8.25 7.96 18.50
CA LEU A 19 7.94 8.56 19.80
C LEU A 19 9.20 8.70 20.63
N ILE A 20 10.08 7.70 20.57
CA ILE A 20 11.42 7.76 21.16
C ILE A 20 12.21 8.91 20.53
N ILE A 21 12.17 9.05 19.21
CA ILE A 21 12.84 10.15 18.49
C ILE A 21 12.31 11.51 18.95
N VAL A 22 10.99 11.69 19.03
CA VAL A 22 10.39 12.96 19.49
C VAL A 22 10.81 13.27 20.93
N PHE A 23 10.73 12.29 21.83
CA PHE A 23 11.13 12.46 23.23
C PHE A 23 12.62 12.79 23.37
N LEU A 24 13.48 12.03 22.69
CA LEU A 24 14.93 12.23 22.68
C LEU A 24 15.28 13.62 22.11
N LEU A 25 14.55 14.09 21.10
CA LEU A 25 14.73 15.44 20.56
C LEU A 25 14.37 16.52 21.58
N VAL A 26 13.30 16.35 22.36
CA VAL A 26 12.98 17.28 23.47
C VAL A 26 14.13 17.30 24.49
N VAL A 27 14.63 16.12 24.89
CA VAL A 27 15.73 16.01 25.86
C VAL A 27 17.01 16.64 25.33
N ILE A 28 17.40 16.37 24.09
CA ILE A 28 18.58 16.96 23.44
C ILE A 28 18.43 18.49 23.38
N THR A 29 17.26 18.98 22.95
CA THR A 29 16.99 20.43 22.90
C THR A 29 17.12 21.04 24.29
N ALA A 30 16.58 20.38 25.32
CA ALA A 30 16.72 20.82 26.69
C ALA A 30 18.17 20.86 27.18
N ILE A 31 18.98 19.84 26.85
CA ILE A 31 20.41 19.81 27.21
C ILE A 31 21.15 20.96 26.54
N ILE A 32 21.00 21.13 25.23
CA ILE A 32 21.69 22.19 24.48
C ILE A 32 21.30 23.58 25.00
N PHE A 33 20.03 23.78 25.38
CA PHE A 33 19.55 25.04 25.95
C PHE A 33 20.38 25.51 27.16
N PHE A 34 20.89 24.61 28.00
CA PHE A 34 21.74 24.97 29.16
C PHE A 34 23.14 25.47 28.79
N PHE A 35 23.69 25.05 27.64
CA PHE A 35 25.05 25.39 27.21
C PHE A 35 25.12 26.61 26.30
N VAL A 36 23.99 27.05 25.74
CA VAL A 36 23.93 28.17 24.79
C VAL A 36 23.92 29.51 25.53
N SER A 37 24.78 30.44 25.10
CA SER A 37 24.85 31.79 25.70
C SER A 37 23.63 32.67 25.39
N ASN A 38 22.96 32.44 24.24
CA ASN A 38 21.73 33.13 23.86
C ASN A 38 20.50 32.21 23.99
N GLN A 39 20.05 32.03 25.23
CA GLN A 39 18.95 31.14 25.57
C GLN A 39 17.61 31.53 24.91
N ARG A 40 17.36 32.81 24.65
CA ARG A 40 16.10 33.25 24.00
C ARG A 40 15.99 32.79 22.56
N ALA A 41 17.05 32.93 21.78
CA ALA A 41 17.07 32.46 20.40
C ALA A 41 16.87 30.93 20.33
N PHE A 42 17.31 30.22 21.36
CA PHE A 42 17.22 28.77 21.43
C PHE A 42 15.81 28.24 21.75
N LEU A 43 14.92 29.05 22.32
CA LEU A 43 13.51 28.66 22.55
C LEU A 43 12.78 28.22 21.27
N ASN A 44 13.20 28.74 20.11
CA ASN A 44 12.65 28.35 18.81
C ASN A 44 12.95 26.89 18.44
N PHE A 45 13.98 26.25 19.01
CA PHE A 45 14.28 24.85 18.73
C PHE A 45 13.26 23.87 19.31
N PHE A 46 12.52 24.27 20.36
CA PHE A 46 11.44 23.47 20.92
C PHE A 46 10.22 23.36 19.99
N TYR A 47 10.15 24.12 18.90
CA TYR A 47 9.16 23.89 17.85
C TYR A 47 9.43 22.59 17.09
N LEU A 48 10.68 22.15 16.95
CA LEU A 48 11.03 20.93 16.21
C LEU A 48 10.34 19.67 16.78
N PRO A 49 10.45 19.34 18.08
CA PRO A 49 9.75 18.18 18.62
C PRO A 49 8.22 18.32 18.55
N VAL A 50 7.68 19.53 18.65
CA VAL A 50 6.23 19.78 18.51
C VAL A 50 5.76 19.53 17.08
N LEU A 51 6.51 20.00 16.08
CA LEU A 51 6.21 19.80 14.66
C LEU A 51 6.35 18.33 14.27
N LEU A 52 7.38 17.63 14.76
CA LEU A 52 7.52 16.19 14.54
C LEU A 52 6.43 15.39 15.26
N GLY A 53 6.07 15.79 16.48
CA GLY A 53 4.93 15.22 17.20
C GLY A 53 3.62 15.37 16.41
N ALA A 54 3.39 16.54 15.81
CA ALA A 54 2.26 16.79 14.92
C ALA A 54 2.29 15.91 13.67
N TYR A 55 3.46 15.78 13.05
CA TYR A 55 3.65 15.02 11.81
C TYR A 55 3.47 13.51 12.00
N PHE A 56 4.00 12.92 13.08
CA PHE A 56 3.91 11.47 13.26
C PHE A 56 2.62 11.03 13.98
N TYR A 57 2.12 11.86 14.90
CA TYR A 57 1.12 11.43 15.87
C TYR A 57 -0.14 12.32 15.93
N GLY A 58 -0.19 13.37 15.11
CA GLY A 58 -1.34 14.26 15.04
C GLY A 58 -1.46 15.20 16.24
N ARG A 59 -2.66 15.73 16.45
CA ARG A 59 -2.91 16.90 17.30
C ARG A 59 -2.65 16.63 18.77
N ARG A 60 -3.11 15.49 19.29
CA ARG A 60 -3.00 15.15 20.72
C ARG A 60 -1.55 15.16 21.19
N TYR A 61 -0.65 14.53 20.43
CA TYR A 61 0.75 14.41 20.80
C TYR A 61 1.52 15.71 20.55
N ALA A 62 1.17 16.47 19.50
CA ALA A 62 1.72 17.81 19.29
C ALA A 62 1.42 18.75 20.47
N THR A 63 0.18 18.75 20.96
CA THR A 63 -0.23 19.60 22.09
C THR A 63 0.41 19.15 23.40
N LEU A 64 0.56 17.83 23.61
CA LEU A 64 1.25 17.30 24.79
C LEU A 64 2.75 17.64 24.77
N ALA A 65 3.42 17.52 23.62
CA ALA A 65 4.83 17.90 23.47
C ALA A 65 5.04 19.40 23.72
N ALA A 66 4.14 20.25 23.22
CA ALA A 66 4.17 21.69 23.46
C ALA A 66 3.95 22.02 24.94
N LEU A 67 2.98 21.38 25.58
CA LEU A 67 2.70 21.57 27.01
C LEU A 67 3.86 21.08 27.88
N PHE A 68 4.46 19.94 27.56
CA PHE A 68 5.65 19.43 28.25
C PHE A 68 6.85 20.38 28.09
N SER A 69 7.09 20.87 26.88
CA SER A 69 8.16 21.85 26.61
C SER A 69 7.93 23.16 27.37
N MET A 70 6.67 23.61 27.46
CA MET A 70 6.30 24.80 28.23
C MET A 70 6.54 24.59 29.73
N ILE A 71 6.10 23.47 30.32
CA ILE A 71 6.34 23.14 31.73
C ILE A 71 7.83 23.06 32.03
N LEU A 72 8.60 22.42 31.15
CA LEU A 72 10.04 22.30 31.28
C LEU A 72 10.70 23.68 31.33
N ILE A 73 10.36 24.57 30.40
CA ILE A 73 10.92 25.92 30.34
C ILE A 73 10.49 26.79 31.52
N CYS A 74 9.23 26.69 31.96
CA CYS A 74 8.77 27.35 33.20
C CYS A 74 9.55 26.87 34.43
N THR A 75 9.85 25.57 34.51
CA THR A 75 10.63 24.98 35.61
C THR A 75 12.07 25.50 35.58
N VAL A 76 12.71 25.53 34.41
CA VAL A 76 14.06 26.07 34.24
C VAL A 76 14.10 27.56 34.59
N ALA A 77 13.09 28.34 34.18
CA ALA A 77 12.99 29.77 34.50
C ALA A 77 12.77 30.08 35.98
N TYR A 78 12.13 29.16 36.71
CA TYR A 78 11.96 29.24 38.16
C TYR A 78 13.26 28.89 38.91
N VAL A 79 13.94 27.81 38.52
CA VAL A 79 15.17 27.34 39.18
C VAL A 79 16.38 28.21 38.84
N TYR A 80 16.50 28.65 37.60
CA TYR A 80 17.62 29.46 37.10
C TYR A 80 17.11 30.81 36.56
N PRO A 81 16.74 31.75 37.44
CA PRO A 81 16.18 33.03 37.01
C PRO A 81 17.14 33.90 36.19
N ALA A 82 18.46 33.70 36.34
CA ALA A 82 19.50 34.42 35.59
C ALA A 82 19.56 34.07 34.10
N THR A 83 19.08 32.88 33.73
CA THR A 83 19.00 32.32 32.36
C THR A 83 18.08 33.14 31.46
N PHE A 84 17.03 33.75 32.04
CA PHE A 84 16.04 34.54 31.30
C PHE A 84 16.11 36.03 31.64
N GLY A 85 17.32 36.55 31.88
CA GLY A 85 17.55 37.95 32.22
C GLY A 85 17.25 38.90 31.06
N PHE A 86 16.33 39.83 31.27
CA PHE A 86 16.25 41.09 30.52
C PHE A 86 17.18 42.13 31.16
N ALA A 87 17.64 43.08 30.35
CA ALA A 87 18.19 44.34 30.84
C ALA A 87 17.03 45.18 31.41
N GLY A 88 16.62 44.90 32.65
CA GLY A 88 15.48 45.55 33.30
C GLY A 88 14.88 44.65 34.38
N ASN A 89 14.87 45.11 35.62
CA ASN A 89 14.83 44.28 36.83
C ASN A 89 13.42 43.81 37.26
N HIS A 90 12.52 43.49 36.32
CA HIS A 90 11.15 43.08 36.64
C HIS A 90 10.91 41.59 36.37
N SER A 91 10.53 40.86 37.41
CA SER A 91 10.19 39.43 37.34
C SER A 91 8.97 39.15 36.45
N LEU A 92 8.09 40.14 36.25
CA LEU A 92 6.88 40.02 35.43
C LEU A 92 7.18 39.87 33.94
N ASP A 93 8.15 40.61 33.41
CA ASP A 93 8.46 40.61 31.97
C ASP A 93 8.93 39.23 31.50
N ARG A 94 9.69 38.52 32.33
CA ARG A 94 10.12 37.14 32.07
C ARG A 94 8.94 36.19 31.88
N TRP A 95 7.97 36.25 32.78
CA TRP A 95 6.81 35.35 32.74
C TRP A 95 5.88 35.70 31.57
N LEU A 96 5.78 36.99 31.20
CA LEU A 96 5.08 37.41 30.00
C LEU A 96 5.76 36.89 28.72
N ASP A 97 7.08 36.98 28.62
CA ASP A 97 7.84 36.44 27.47
C ASP A 97 7.68 34.91 27.33
N ILE A 98 7.83 34.16 28.43
CA ILE A 98 7.64 32.70 28.41
C ILE A 98 6.18 32.35 28.11
N GLY A 99 5.23 33.11 28.66
CA GLY A 99 3.81 32.92 28.40
C GLY A 99 3.44 33.16 26.94
N THR A 100 3.95 34.23 26.31
CA THR A 100 3.71 34.50 24.90
C THR A 100 4.35 33.44 24.01
N TRP A 101 5.62 33.07 24.25
CA TRP A 101 6.29 31.99 23.51
C TRP A 101 5.56 30.64 23.66
N GLY A 102 5.22 30.26 24.90
CA GLY A 102 4.49 29.01 25.18
C GLY A 102 3.11 28.99 24.55
N GLY A 103 2.41 30.13 24.54
CA GLY A 103 1.14 30.32 23.83
C GLY A 103 1.29 30.10 22.32
N PHE A 104 2.28 30.72 21.68
CA PHE A 104 2.58 30.48 20.28
C PHE A 104 2.94 29.02 20.00
N LEU A 105 3.76 28.39 20.85
CA LEU A 105 4.14 26.99 20.70
C LEU A 105 2.93 26.04 20.76
N LEU A 106 2.02 26.27 21.71
CA LEU A 106 0.76 25.51 21.84
C LEU A 106 -0.16 25.69 20.64
N ILE A 107 -0.32 26.94 20.19
CA ILE A 107 -1.12 27.28 18.99
C ILE A 107 -0.52 26.57 17.77
N THR A 108 0.79 26.68 17.54
CA THR A 108 1.47 26.02 16.43
C THR A 108 1.30 24.51 16.48
N GLY A 109 1.49 23.87 17.64
CA GLY A 109 1.29 22.42 17.80
C GLY A 109 -0.15 22.00 17.51
N TYR A 110 -1.13 22.74 18.02
CA TYR A 110 -2.56 22.46 17.79
C TYR A 110 -2.94 22.59 16.32
N PHE A 111 -2.60 23.72 15.68
CA PHE A 111 -2.93 23.99 14.28
C PHE A 111 -2.20 23.03 13.34
N MET A 112 -0.91 22.78 13.54
CA MET A 112 -0.16 21.84 12.71
C MET A 112 -0.71 20.42 12.83
N GLY A 113 -1.04 19.98 14.05
CA GLY A 113 -1.67 18.69 14.27
C GLY A 113 -3.05 18.57 13.62
N LEU A 114 -3.88 19.62 13.69
CA LEU A 114 -5.18 19.67 13.03
C LEU A 114 -5.06 19.61 11.49
N LEU A 115 -4.09 20.34 10.92
CA LEU A 115 -3.81 20.29 9.48
C LEU A 115 -3.35 18.91 9.04
N TYR A 116 -2.49 18.26 9.83
CA TYR A 116 -2.04 16.90 9.57
C TYR A 116 -3.20 15.88 9.63
N GLU A 117 -4.02 15.94 10.68
CA GLU A 117 -5.21 15.08 10.83
C GLU A 117 -6.17 15.23 9.64
N LYS A 118 -6.50 16.46 9.23
CA LYS A 118 -7.35 16.72 8.06
C LYS A 118 -6.73 16.19 6.75
N LYS A 119 -5.42 16.35 6.58
CA LYS A 119 -4.70 15.85 5.40
C LYS A 119 -4.75 14.32 5.33
N GLU A 120 -4.52 13.64 6.46
CA GLU A 120 -4.57 12.18 6.54
C GLU A 120 -6.00 11.63 6.36
N GLU A 121 -7.02 12.31 6.89
CA GLU A 121 -8.42 11.96 6.65
C GLU A 121 -8.78 12.07 5.17
N ALA A 122 -8.47 13.19 4.52
CA ALA A 122 -8.69 13.36 3.08
C ALA A 122 -7.94 12.32 2.24
N ARG A 123 -6.70 11.98 2.64
CA ARG A 123 -5.92 10.92 1.98
C ARG A 123 -6.56 9.54 2.14
N LYS A 124 -7.07 9.22 3.33
CA LYS A 124 -7.79 7.96 3.59
C LYS A 124 -9.08 7.88 2.78
N ASP A 125 -9.83 8.97 2.66
CA ASP A 125 -11.07 9.00 1.88
C ASP A 125 -10.82 8.85 0.38
N ILE A 126 -9.75 9.48 -0.14
CA ILE A 126 -9.30 9.25 -1.53
C ILE A 126 -8.93 7.77 -1.73
N ARG A 127 -8.18 7.17 -0.79
CA ARG A 127 -7.78 5.76 -0.87
C ARG A 127 -8.98 4.82 -0.82
N ARG A 128 -9.95 5.08 0.06
CA ARG A 128 -11.20 4.30 0.14
C ARG A 128 -12.00 4.39 -1.15
N THR A 129 -12.17 5.60 -1.68
CA THR A 129 -12.84 5.82 -2.97
C THR A 129 -12.12 5.10 -4.10
N TYR A 130 -10.78 5.16 -4.12
CA TYR A 130 -9.96 4.45 -5.10
C TYR A 130 -10.17 2.93 -5.07
N HIS A 131 -10.11 2.31 -3.89
CA HIS A 131 -10.39 0.87 -3.76
C HIS A 131 -11.83 0.54 -4.14
N GLY A 132 -12.81 1.34 -3.74
CA GLY A 132 -14.22 1.14 -4.11
C GLY A 132 -14.46 1.22 -5.62
N VAL A 133 -13.76 2.11 -6.34
CA VAL A 133 -13.82 2.17 -7.81
C VAL A 133 -13.21 0.92 -8.44
N ILE A 134 -12.07 0.42 -7.93
CA ILE A 134 -11.45 -0.82 -8.43
C ILE A 134 -12.37 -2.01 -8.20
N GLU A 135 -12.96 -2.13 -7.01
CA GLU A 135 -13.92 -3.20 -6.70
C GLU A 135 -15.14 -3.13 -7.61
N MET A 136 -15.69 -1.93 -7.83
CA MET A 136 -16.79 -1.73 -8.78
C MET A 136 -16.40 -2.15 -10.21
N LEU A 137 -15.21 -1.78 -10.68
CA LEU A 137 -14.72 -2.21 -12.00
C LEU A 137 -14.55 -3.73 -12.08
N SER A 138 -14.04 -4.37 -11.02
CA SER A 138 -13.96 -5.83 -10.95
C SER A 138 -15.34 -6.48 -11.03
N LEU A 139 -16.33 -5.95 -10.29
CA LEU A 139 -17.71 -6.45 -10.35
C LEU A 139 -18.35 -6.26 -11.72
N LEU A 140 -18.00 -5.17 -12.43
CA LEU A 140 -18.45 -4.96 -13.81
C LEU A 140 -17.86 -6.00 -14.77
N ILE A 141 -16.57 -6.34 -14.63
CA ILE A 141 -15.96 -7.44 -15.39
C ILE A 141 -16.73 -8.74 -15.14
N ASP A 142 -16.97 -9.06 -13.87
CA ASP A 142 -17.67 -10.29 -13.46
C ASP A 142 -19.11 -10.35 -14.01
N SER A 143 -19.79 -9.21 -14.14
CA SER A 143 -21.15 -9.14 -14.69
C SER A 143 -21.24 -9.45 -16.19
N VAL A 144 -20.17 -9.16 -16.94
CA VAL A 144 -20.16 -9.34 -18.40
C VAL A 144 -19.78 -10.78 -18.77
N ASP A 145 -18.96 -11.44 -17.96
CA ASP A 145 -18.59 -12.84 -18.15
C ASP A 145 -19.20 -13.71 -17.05
N GLN A 146 -20.34 -14.35 -17.33
CA GLN A 146 -21.09 -15.20 -16.40
C GLN A 146 -20.29 -16.36 -15.77
N HIS A 147 -19.05 -16.62 -16.20
CA HIS A 147 -18.15 -17.64 -15.65
C HIS A 147 -17.10 -17.10 -14.66
N THR A 148 -17.05 -15.79 -14.43
CA THR A 148 -15.92 -15.13 -13.77
C THR A 148 -16.15 -14.65 -12.36
N HIS A 149 -17.25 -15.05 -11.69
CA HIS A 149 -17.65 -14.56 -10.35
C HIS A 149 -16.61 -14.75 -9.21
N SER A 150 -15.40 -15.20 -9.53
CA SER A 150 -14.20 -15.17 -8.69
C SER A 150 -12.88 -15.28 -9.47
N HIS A 151 -12.85 -15.25 -10.82
CA HIS A 151 -11.62 -15.49 -11.59
C HIS A 151 -10.57 -14.39 -11.35
N SER A 152 -10.90 -13.14 -11.71
CA SER A 152 -9.98 -12.01 -11.53
C SER A 152 -9.54 -11.86 -10.07
N TYR A 153 -10.45 -12.14 -9.13
CA TYR A 153 -10.14 -12.19 -7.71
C TYR A 153 -9.11 -13.28 -7.36
N ARG A 154 -9.32 -14.54 -7.78
CA ARG A 154 -8.39 -15.65 -7.52
C ARG A 154 -7.03 -15.43 -8.16
N VAL A 155 -7.01 -14.90 -9.40
CA VAL A 155 -5.78 -14.49 -10.09
C VAL A 155 -5.06 -13.42 -9.28
N SER A 156 -5.77 -12.41 -8.76
CA SER A 156 -5.16 -11.35 -7.94
C SER A 156 -4.54 -11.88 -6.64
N VAL A 157 -5.23 -12.78 -5.94
CA VAL A 157 -4.75 -13.38 -4.70
C VAL A 157 -3.52 -14.25 -4.96
N LEU A 158 -3.54 -15.04 -6.02
CA LEU A 158 -2.41 -15.88 -6.39
C LEU A 158 -1.21 -15.03 -6.84
N ALA A 159 -1.43 -14.02 -7.68
CA ALA A 159 -0.38 -13.10 -8.14
C ALA A 159 0.29 -12.38 -6.95
N GLU A 160 -0.49 -11.92 -5.97
CA GLU A 160 0.03 -11.29 -4.76
C GLU A 160 0.91 -12.26 -3.94
N LYS A 161 0.47 -13.50 -3.75
CA LYS A 161 1.25 -14.53 -3.02
C LYS A 161 2.56 -14.85 -3.74
N ILE A 162 2.55 -14.93 -5.08
CA ILE A 162 3.76 -15.12 -5.89
C ILE A 162 4.70 -13.92 -5.71
N ALA A 163 4.20 -12.69 -5.86
CA ALA A 163 4.97 -11.46 -5.70
C ALA A 163 5.59 -11.35 -4.30
N GLN A 164 4.84 -11.68 -3.26
CA GLN A 164 5.33 -11.75 -1.88
C GLN A 164 6.49 -12.74 -1.75
N ARG A 165 6.37 -13.94 -2.34
CA ARG A 165 7.42 -14.95 -2.30
C ARG A 165 8.70 -14.51 -3.00
N MET A 166 8.56 -13.68 -4.04
CA MET A 166 9.66 -13.09 -4.81
C MET A 166 10.31 -11.90 -4.11
N GLY A 167 9.77 -11.43 -2.98
CA GLY A 167 10.33 -10.31 -2.21
C GLY A 167 9.94 -8.94 -2.75
N CYS A 168 8.87 -8.83 -3.53
CA CYS A 168 8.33 -7.54 -3.95
C CYS A 168 7.89 -6.70 -2.73
N SER A 169 8.09 -5.39 -2.83
CA SER A 169 7.63 -4.41 -1.83
C SER A 169 6.10 -4.42 -1.71
N GLU A 170 5.57 -3.87 -0.62
CA GLU A 170 4.12 -3.75 -0.41
C GLU A 170 3.43 -2.98 -1.54
N GLU A 171 4.07 -1.92 -2.03
CA GLU A 171 3.59 -1.10 -3.14
C GLU A 171 3.56 -1.88 -4.46
N GLU A 172 4.62 -2.60 -4.80
CA GLU A 172 4.65 -3.44 -6.01
C GLU A 172 3.61 -4.56 -5.97
N ARG A 173 3.46 -5.21 -4.80
CA ARG A 173 2.46 -6.25 -4.60
C ARG A 173 1.04 -5.73 -4.80
N GLU A 174 0.73 -4.55 -4.25
CA GLU A 174 -0.58 -3.93 -4.41
C GLU A 174 -0.84 -3.56 -5.88
N ASN A 175 0.16 -3.01 -6.56
CA ASN A 175 0.07 -2.73 -7.99
C ASN A 175 -0.19 -4.02 -8.81
N ILE A 176 0.52 -5.12 -8.52
CA ILE A 176 0.30 -6.42 -9.17
C ILE A 176 -1.10 -6.95 -8.89
N ARG A 177 -1.56 -6.87 -7.64
CA ARG A 177 -2.90 -7.31 -7.23
C ARG A 177 -4.00 -6.55 -7.98
N ILE A 178 -3.90 -5.22 -8.07
CA ILE A 178 -4.88 -4.40 -8.79
C ILE A 178 -4.81 -4.65 -10.30
N ALA A 179 -3.60 -4.75 -10.88
CA ALA A 179 -3.43 -5.08 -12.29
C ALA A 179 -4.03 -6.45 -12.63
N ALA A 180 -3.87 -7.45 -11.75
CA ALA A 180 -4.49 -8.76 -11.86
C ALA A 180 -6.03 -8.70 -11.76
N LEU A 181 -6.60 -7.87 -10.90
CA LEU A 181 -8.06 -7.69 -10.83
C LEU A 181 -8.64 -7.12 -12.14
N LEU A 182 -7.88 -6.26 -12.81
CA LEU A 182 -8.35 -5.47 -13.96
C LEU A 182 -7.81 -5.98 -15.31
N HIS A 183 -7.03 -7.06 -15.33
CA HIS A 183 -6.32 -7.54 -16.52
C HIS A 183 -7.27 -7.79 -17.72
N ASP A 184 -8.48 -8.24 -17.41
CA ASP A 184 -9.53 -8.60 -18.35
C ASP A 184 -10.57 -7.51 -18.62
N LEU A 185 -10.40 -6.28 -18.11
CA LEU A 185 -11.38 -5.19 -18.24
C LEU A 185 -11.78 -4.91 -19.70
N GLY A 186 -10.86 -5.12 -20.64
CA GLY A 186 -11.11 -4.91 -22.06
C GLY A 186 -12.11 -5.90 -22.68
N LYS A 187 -12.42 -7.02 -22.01
CA LYS A 187 -13.40 -8.01 -22.48
C LYS A 187 -14.84 -7.46 -22.53
N ILE A 188 -15.13 -6.34 -21.85
CA ILE A 188 -16.46 -5.68 -21.81
C ILE A 188 -17.05 -5.40 -23.21
N GLY A 189 -16.22 -5.22 -24.24
CA GLY A 189 -16.75 -5.10 -25.61
C GLY A 189 -16.17 -6.09 -26.60
N VAL A 190 -15.85 -7.30 -26.14
CA VAL A 190 -15.70 -8.48 -27.00
C VAL A 190 -17.08 -9.15 -27.09
N SER A 191 -17.52 -9.54 -28.28
CA SER A 191 -18.84 -10.15 -28.44
C SER A 191 -18.93 -11.47 -27.68
N ARG A 192 -20.10 -11.74 -27.06
CA ARG A 192 -20.35 -12.96 -26.30
C ARG A 192 -20.12 -14.22 -27.15
N GLU A 193 -20.45 -14.16 -28.44
CA GLU A 193 -20.27 -15.23 -29.42
C GLU A 193 -18.80 -15.64 -29.60
N VAL A 194 -17.86 -14.69 -29.51
CA VAL A 194 -16.42 -14.98 -29.57
C VAL A 194 -15.93 -15.54 -28.23
N LEU A 195 -16.41 -14.99 -27.11
CA LEU A 195 -16.05 -15.45 -25.76
C LEU A 195 -16.56 -16.86 -25.45
N THR A 196 -17.73 -17.24 -25.98
CA THR A 196 -18.35 -18.55 -25.75
C THR A 196 -18.17 -19.50 -26.92
N LYS A 197 -17.22 -19.27 -27.85
CA LYS A 197 -17.05 -20.17 -29.00
C LYS A 197 -16.48 -21.53 -28.56
N VAL A 198 -17.19 -22.61 -28.90
CA VAL A 198 -16.84 -24.01 -28.54
C VAL A 198 -15.67 -24.54 -29.37
N GLY A 199 -15.47 -23.99 -30.59
CA GLY A 199 -14.46 -24.44 -31.55
C GLY A 199 -13.20 -23.57 -31.56
N SER A 200 -12.19 -24.00 -32.30
CA SER A 200 -10.95 -23.22 -32.52
C SER A 200 -11.27 -21.79 -32.98
N LEU A 201 -10.70 -20.81 -32.27
CA LEU A 201 -10.77 -19.41 -32.67
C LEU A 201 -10.13 -19.23 -34.05
N THR A 202 -10.84 -18.54 -34.94
CA THR A 202 -10.30 -18.11 -36.25
C THR A 202 -9.17 -17.10 -36.03
N ALA A 203 -8.35 -16.84 -37.05
CA ALA A 203 -7.33 -15.80 -36.95
C ALA A 203 -7.94 -14.42 -36.60
N ALA A 204 -9.10 -14.09 -37.15
CA ALA A 204 -9.85 -12.88 -36.82
C ALA A 204 -10.32 -12.88 -35.36
N ASP A 205 -10.86 -14.00 -34.86
CA ASP A 205 -11.27 -14.12 -33.45
C ASP A 205 -10.09 -13.94 -32.49
N ARG A 206 -8.90 -14.47 -32.85
CA ARG A 206 -7.67 -14.31 -32.05
C ARG A 206 -7.21 -12.86 -32.02
N GLU A 207 -7.21 -12.15 -33.14
CA GLU A 207 -6.85 -10.73 -33.18
C GLU A 207 -7.84 -9.87 -32.37
N HIS A 208 -9.14 -10.16 -32.47
CA HIS A 208 -10.15 -9.51 -31.62
C HIS A 208 -9.93 -9.79 -30.13
N LEU A 209 -9.56 -11.02 -29.77
CA LEU A 209 -9.25 -11.35 -28.38
C LEU A 209 -7.98 -10.62 -27.93
N LYS A 210 -6.91 -10.56 -28.73
CA LYS A 210 -5.68 -9.82 -28.39
C LYS A 210 -5.94 -8.36 -28.04
N ALA A 211 -6.87 -7.73 -28.76
CA ALA A 211 -7.23 -6.32 -28.59
C ALA A 211 -7.79 -5.97 -27.19
N HIS A 212 -8.24 -6.94 -26.38
CA HIS A 212 -8.75 -6.63 -25.04
C HIS A 212 -7.68 -6.01 -24.14
N THR A 213 -6.41 -6.40 -24.27
CA THR A 213 -5.30 -5.83 -23.49
C THR A 213 -5.16 -4.33 -23.76
N GLN A 214 -5.13 -3.94 -25.03
CA GLN A 214 -5.07 -2.55 -25.46
C GLN A 214 -6.34 -1.78 -25.09
N LYS A 215 -7.50 -2.44 -25.16
CA LYS A 215 -8.77 -1.84 -24.76
C LYS A 215 -8.82 -1.57 -23.26
N ALA A 216 -8.39 -2.51 -22.43
CA ALA A 216 -8.25 -2.32 -20.98
C ALA A 216 -7.35 -1.11 -20.70
N VAL A 217 -6.20 -1.02 -21.37
CA VAL A 217 -5.31 0.15 -21.27
C VAL A 217 -6.01 1.44 -21.70
N SER A 218 -6.75 1.46 -22.81
CA SER A 218 -7.47 2.64 -23.27
C SER A 218 -8.56 3.13 -22.31
N LEU A 219 -9.22 2.20 -21.60
CA LEU A 219 -10.25 2.49 -20.61
C LEU A 219 -9.65 3.02 -19.32
N LEU A 220 -8.48 2.51 -18.91
CA LEU A 220 -7.83 2.85 -17.65
C LEU A 220 -6.90 4.08 -17.75
N LYS A 221 -6.34 4.35 -18.93
CA LYS A 221 -5.41 5.47 -19.16
C LYS A 221 -5.95 6.83 -18.70
N PRO A 222 -7.25 7.19 -18.89
CA PRO A 222 -7.79 8.47 -18.43
C PRO A 222 -7.79 8.65 -16.91
N LEU A 223 -7.74 7.57 -16.11
CA LEU A 223 -7.71 7.66 -14.65
C LEU A 223 -6.39 8.27 -14.12
N GLY A 224 -5.30 8.15 -14.88
CA GLY A 224 -3.99 8.72 -14.53
C GLY A 224 -3.44 8.24 -13.18
N GLY A 225 -2.48 9.00 -12.64
CA GLY A 225 -1.89 8.74 -11.33
C GLY A 225 -1.32 7.33 -11.20
N ARG A 226 -1.61 6.66 -10.06
CA ARG A 226 -1.13 5.30 -9.78
C ARG A 226 -1.61 4.26 -10.80
N VAL A 227 -2.74 4.49 -11.48
CA VAL A 227 -3.26 3.55 -12.49
C VAL A 227 -2.31 3.44 -13.68
N THR A 228 -1.55 4.50 -13.99
CA THR A 228 -0.58 4.51 -15.10
C THR A 228 0.52 3.46 -14.91
N GLU A 229 0.92 3.18 -13.66
CA GLU A 229 1.91 2.14 -13.34
C GLU A 229 1.40 0.72 -13.59
N LEU A 230 0.08 0.53 -13.63
CA LEU A 230 -0.57 -0.76 -13.83
C LEU A 230 -0.71 -1.11 -15.32
N LEU A 231 -0.73 -0.11 -16.20
CA LEU A 231 -1.00 -0.29 -17.63
C LEU A 231 -0.02 -1.26 -18.31
N PRO A 232 1.31 -1.21 -18.06
CA PRO A 232 2.23 -2.17 -18.65
C PRO A 232 2.00 -3.60 -18.17
N LEU A 233 1.55 -3.78 -16.92
CA LEU A 233 1.25 -5.09 -16.34
C LEU A 233 0.01 -5.70 -17.02
N ILE A 234 -1.02 -4.89 -17.21
CA ILE A 234 -2.26 -5.27 -17.91
C ILE A 234 -1.99 -5.49 -19.40
N LEU A 235 -1.16 -4.68 -20.06
CA LEU A 235 -0.85 -4.87 -21.47
C LEU A 235 -0.07 -6.17 -21.70
N GLY A 236 0.87 -6.48 -20.80
CA GLY A 236 1.83 -7.56 -20.97
C GLY A 236 1.42 -8.92 -20.42
N HIS A 237 0.24 -9.07 -19.81
CA HIS A 237 -0.12 -10.32 -19.10
C HIS A 237 -0.32 -11.54 -20.01
N HIS A 238 -0.43 -11.34 -21.33
CA HIS A 238 -0.43 -12.40 -22.34
C HIS A 238 0.89 -12.51 -23.13
N GLU A 239 1.94 -11.79 -22.72
CA GLU A 239 3.27 -12.04 -23.25
C GLU A 239 3.79 -13.39 -22.79
N LYS A 240 4.53 -14.05 -23.68
CA LYS A 240 5.23 -15.29 -23.38
C LYS A 240 6.70 -15.00 -23.20
N TYR A 241 7.34 -15.70 -22.27
CA TYR A 241 8.75 -15.48 -21.95
C TYR A 241 9.68 -15.66 -23.17
N ASP A 242 9.31 -16.53 -24.11
CA ASP A 242 10.00 -16.80 -25.39
C ASP A 242 9.76 -15.76 -26.50
N GLY A 243 8.91 -14.76 -26.28
CA GLY A 243 8.58 -13.74 -27.28
C GLY A 243 7.40 -14.07 -28.20
N ASN A 244 6.80 -15.26 -28.11
CA ASN A 244 5.66 -15.65 -28.94
C ASN A 244 4.31 -15.17 -28.37
N GLY A 245 4.34 -14.03 -27.65
CA GLY A 245 3.22 -13.36 -27.00
C GLY A 245 2.39 -12.46 -27.93
N TYR A 246 1.65 -11.52 -27.34
CA TYR A 246 0.76 -10.63 -28.10
C TYR A 246 1.49 -9.44 -28.74
N HIS A 247 2.46 -8.88 -28.03
CA HIS A 247 3.21 -7.67 -28.38
C HIS A 247 4.70 -7.94 -28.57
N SER A 248 5.11 -9.22 -28.61
CA SER A 248 6.48 -9.66 -28.90
C SER A 248 7.53 -9.18 -27.91
N LEU A 249 7.15 -8.95 -26.64
CA LEU A 249 8.12 -8.69 -25.58
C LEU A 249 8.76 -10.01 -25.15
N VAL A 250 10.06 -10.00 -24.85
CA VAL A 250 10.84 -11.23 -24.58
C VAL A 250 11.47 -11.16 -23.19
N GLY A 251 11.45 -12.27 -22.48
CA GLY A 251 12.25 -12.45 -21.27
C GLY A 251 11.99 -11.41 -20.16
N GLU A 252 12.97 -10.54 -19.93
CA GLU A 252 12.93 -9.50 -18.89
C GLU A 252 12.37 -8.16 -19.36
N ASP A 253 12.17 -7.98 -20.66
CA ASP A 253 11.48 -6.80 -21.21
C ASP A 253 9.99 -6.80 -20.84
N ILE A 254 9.45 -7.97 -20.50
CA ILE A 254 8.10 -8.12 -19.93
C ILE A 254 8.15 -7.66 -18.46
N PRO A 255 7.32 -6.69 -18.04
CA PRO A 255 7.26 -6.26 -16.65
C PRO A 255 7.07 -7.45 -15.70
N LEU A 256 7.78 -7.44 -14.56
CA LEU A 256 7.72 -8.55 -13.59
C LEU A 256 6.27 -8.86 -13.19
N GLY A 257 5.46 -7.84 -12.93
CA GLY A 257 4.05 -8.01 -12.60
C GLY A 257 3.24 -8.71 -13.70
N ALA A 258 3.48 -8.40 -14.98
CA ALA A 258 2.82 -9.09 -16.10
C ALA A 258 3.19 -10.58 -16.13
N ARG A 259 4.47 -10.92 -15.91
CA ARG A 259 4.94 -12.31 -15.85
C ARG A 259 4.32 -13.09 -14.69
N ILE A 260 4.11 -12.43 -13.55
CA ILE A 260 3.43 -12.99 -12.39
C ILE A 260 1.94 -13.23 -12.70
N ILE A 261 1.27 -12.25 -13.29
CA ILE A 261 -0.15 -12.35 -13.67
C ILE A 261 -0.35 -13.48 -14.68
N ALA A 262 0.52 -13.63 -15.68
CA ALA A 262 0.44 -14.70 -16.68
C ALA A 262 0.42 -16.10 -16.06
N VAL A 263 1.27 -16.35 -15.05
CA VAL A 263 1.28 -17.63 -14.32
C VAL A 263 0.00 -17.82 -13.52
N ALA A 264 -0.45 -16.76 -12.83
CA ALA A 264 -1.65 -16.82 -12.01
C ALA A 264 -2.93 -17.03 -12.82
N ASP A 265 -3.06 -16.33 -13.96
CA ASP A 265 -4.17 -16.45 -14.91
C ASP A 265 -4.25 -17.85 -15.50
N VAL A 266 -3.14 -18.37 -16.04
CA VAL A 266 -3.13 -19.72 -16.62
C VAL A 266 -3.44 -20.79 -15.56
N TYR A 267 -2.89 -20.67 -14.36
CA TYR A 267 -3.21 -21.61 -13.29
C TYR A 267 -4.72 -21.63 -13.01
N ASP A 268 -5.31 -20.46 -12.77
CA ASP A 268 -6.72 -20.34 -12.46
C ASP A 268 -7.61 -20.84 -13.61
N ALA A 269 -7.24 -20.49 -14.84
CA ALA A 269 -7.89 -20.96 -16.05
C ALA A 269 -7.88 -22.49 -16.17
N LEU A 270 -6.77 -23.14 -15.79
CA LEU A 270 -6.62 -24.59 -15.82
C LEU A 270 -7.42 -25.28 -14.71
N THR A 271 -7.49 -24.71 -13.51
CA THR A 271 -8.16 -25.29 -12.33
C THR A 271 -9.63 -24.89 -12.17
N SER A 272 -10.17 -24.10 -13.10
CA SER A 272 -11.57 -23.69 -13.10
C SER A 272 -12.38 -24.39 -14.20
N ASP A 273 -13.66 -24.67 -13.90
CA ASP A 273 -14.60 -25.18 -14.88
C ASP A 273 -14.89 -24.13 -15.95
N ARG A 274 -14.96 -24.58 -17.20
CA ARG A 274 -15.36 -23.78 -18.37
C ARG A 274 -16.48 -24.50 -19.12
N PRO A 275 -17.34 -23.79 -19.89
CA PRO A 275 -18.45 -24.39 -20.63
C PRO A 275 -18.10 -25.64 -21.46
N TYR A 276 -16.86 -25.70 -21.95
CA TYR A 276 -16.37 -26.74 -22.86
C TYR A 276 -15.33 -27.67 -22.24
N ARG A 277 -14.96 -27.45 -20.96
CA ARG A 277 -13.86 -28.19 -20.32
C ARG A 277 -14.00 -28.15 -18.80
N LYS A 278 -13.95 -29.33 -18.16
CA LYS A 278 -13.86 -29.42 -16.70
C LYS A 278 -12.51 -28.93 -16.17
N ALA A 279 -12.52 -28.44 -14.93
CA ALA A 279 -11.31 -28.09 -14.19
C ALA A 279 -10.31 -29.26 -14.16
N LEU A 280 -9.03 -28.96 -14.36
CA LEU A 280 -7.96 -29.92 -14.12
C LEU A 280 -7.66 -30.00 -12.62
N PRO A 281 -7.23 -31.18 -12.11
CA PRO A 281 -6.77 -31.25 -10.73
C PRO A 281 -5.55 -30.33 -10.54
N PRO A 282 -5.41 -29.67 -9.38
CA PRO A 282 -4.37 -28.66 -9.13
C PRO A 282 -2.95 -29.12 -9.45
N PHE A 283 -2.63 -30.38 -9.16
CA PHE A 283 -1.32 -30.95 -9.43
C PHE A 283 -0.99 -31.04 -10.93
N PHE A 284 -1.97 -31.33 -11.78
CA PHE A 284 -1.77 -31.35 -13.23
C PHE A 284 -1.58 -29.92 -13.77
N ALA A 285 -2.36 -28.96 -13.29
CA ALA A 285 -2.18 -27.55 -13.66
C ALA A 285 -0.79 -27.03 -13.23
N LYS A 286 -0.31 -27.41 -12.03
CA LYS A 286 1.06 -27.11 -11.59
C LYS A 286 2.10 -27.68 -12.57
N ASN A 287 1.98 -28.96 -12.94
CA ASN A 287 2.95 -29.60 -13.84
C ASN A 287 2.94 -28.98 -15.24
N GLU A 288 1.79 -28.56 -15.75
CA GLU A 288 1.68 -27.83 -17.01
C GLU A 288 2.51 -26.53 -16.97
N ILE A 289 2.40 -25.77 -15.87
CA ILE A 289 3.16 -24.52 -15.67
C ILE A 289 4.66 -24.80 -15.56
N LEU A 290 5.05 -25.83 -14.78
CA LEU A 290 6.44 -26.22 -14.62
C LEU A 290 7.10 -26.63 -15.95
N THR A 291 6.38 -27.40 -16.77
CA THR A 291 6.88 -27.92 -18.05
C THR A 291 7.09 -26.79 -19.07
N ASN A 292 6.35 -25.69 -18.95
CA ASN A 292 6.44 -24.52 -19.81
C ASN A 292 7.31 -23.38 -19.23
N ALA A 293 8.14 -23.67 -18.22
CA ALA A 293 9.11 -22.72 -17.69
C ALA A 293 10.22 -22.44 -18.71
N GLY A 294 10.54 -21.17 -18.92
CA GLY A 294 11.53 -20.72 -19.90
C GLY A 294 11.00 -20.55 -21.32
N THR A 295 9.79 -21.03 -21.60
CA THR A 295 9.09 -20.80 -22.88
C THR A 295 7.88 -19.89 -22.68
N HIS A 296 6.81 -20.40 -22.07
CA HIS A 296 5.62 -19.59 -21.78
C HIS A 296 5.87 -18.68 -20.58
N PHE A 297 6.48 -19.22 -19.52
CA PHE A 297 6.59 -18.55 -18.22
C PHE A 297 8.03 -18.25 -17.82
N ASP A 298 8.23 -17.16 -17.08
CA ASP A 298 9.54 -16.85 -16.48
C ASP A 298 9.92 -17.93 -15.45
N PRO A 299 11.07 -18.61 -15.60
CA PRO A 299 11.53 -19.64 -14.65
C PRO A 299 11.58 -19.18 -13.19
N ARG A 300 11.90 -17.91 -12.92
CA ARG A 300 11.96 -17.37 -11.56
C ARG A 300 10.56 -17.25 -10.94
N VAL A 301 9.58 -16.84 -11.74
CA VAL A 301 8.17 -16.74 -11.31
C VAL A 301 7.63 -18.15 -11.07
N VAL A 302 7.90 -19.10 -11.96
CA VAL A 302 7.49 -20.50 -11.79
C VAL A 302 8.08 -21.10 -10.52
N LYS A 303 9.36 -20.85 -10.22
CA LYS A 303 10.00 -21.29 -8.98
C LYS A 303 9.33 -20.71 -7.73
N ALA A 304 8.92 -19.45 -7.77
CA ALA A 304 8.18 -18.82 -6.68
C ALA A 304 6.78 -19.41 -6.51
N PHE A 305 6.07 -19.64 -7.63
CA PHE A 305 4.77 -20.32 -7.65
C PHE A 305 4.86 -21.73 -7.06
N GLU A 306 5.87 -22.52 -7.45
CA GLU A 306 6.07 -23.85 -6.89
C GLU A 306 6.30 -23.82 -5.38
N ALA A 307 7.05 -22.84 -4.88
CA ALA A 307 7.34 -22.72 -3.46
C ALA A 307 6.10 -22.39 -2.60
N ILE A 308 5.11 -21.68 -3.15
CA ILE A 308 3.86 -21.35 -2.44
C ILE A 308 2.77 -22.41 -2.61
N PHE A 309 2.91 -23.30 -3.59
CA PHE A 309 1.91 -24.32 -3.91
C PHE A 309 1.52 -25.24 -2.73
N PRO A 310 2.45 -25.72 -1.87
CA PRO A 310 2.09 -26.58 -0.73
C PRO A 310 1.24 -25.88 0.34
N THR A 311 1.38 -24.56 0.46
CA THR A 311 0.64 -23.71 1.42
C THR A 311 -0.69 -23.18 0.84
N PHE A 312 -1.04 -23.63 -0.35
CA PHE A 312 -2.18 -23.12 -1.10
C PHE A 312 -3.46 -23.88 -0.72
N ASP A 313 -4.13 -23.44 0.34
CA ASP A 313 -5.46 -23.95 0.68
C ASP A 313 -6.50 -23.33 -0.26
N GLN A 314 -7.14 -24.17 -1.08
CA GLN A 314 -8.14 -23.73 -2.08
C GLN A 314 -9.38 -23.09 -1.43
N GLU A 315 -9.63 -23.35 -0.14
CA GLU A 315 -10.73 -22.73 0.61
C GLU A 315 -10.55 -21.22 0.82
N SER A 316 -9.31 -20.71 0.82
CA SER A 316 -9.01 -19.27 1.02
C SER A 316 -9.34 -18.38 -0.20
N MET A 317 -9.80 -18.97 -1.30
CA MET A 317 -10.08 -18.31 -2.57
C MET A 317 -11.55 -18.00 -2.82
N VAL A 318 -12.44 -18.44 -1.93
CA VAL A 318 -13.84 -18.06 -1.94
C VAL A 318 -13.93 -16.67 -1.32
N LEU A 319 -14.46 -15.68 -2.06
CA LEU A 319 -14.76 -14.36 -1.51
C LEU A 319 -15.42 -14.51 -0.12
N PRO A 320 -15.05 -13.69 0.88
CA PRO A 320 -15.85 -13.60 2.09
C PRO A 320 -17.29 -13.31 1.63
N ARG A 321 -18.23 -14.22 1.90
CA ARG A 321 -19.64 -13.96 1.61
C ARG A 321 -19.97 -12.63 2.29
N MET A 322 -20.21 -11.58 1.50
CA MET A 322 -20.77 -10.37 2.05
C MET A 322 -22.10 -10.78 2.66
N GLN A 323 -22.15 -10.83 3.98
CA GLN A 323 -23.39 -10.98 4.71
C GLN A 323 -24.16 -9.69 4.42
N HIS A 324 -25.03 -9.72 3.41
CA HIS A 324 -26.08 -8.73 3.25
C HIS A 324 -27.08 -8.97 4.39
N GLY A 325 -26.86 -8.25 5.49
CA GLY A 325 -27.87 -7.97 6.51
C GLY A 325 -28.55 -6.64 6.18
#